data_AF-A0A958TFU4-F1
#
_entry.id   AF-A0A958TFU4-F1
#
_cell.length_a   1.000
_cell.length_b   1.000
_cell.length_c   1.000
_cell.angle_alpha   90.00
_cell.angle_beta   90.00
_cell.angle_gamma   90.00
#
_symmetry.space_group_name_H-M   'P 1'
#
loop_
_entity.id
_entity.type
_entity.pdbx_description
1 polymer ?
#
loop_
_entity_poly.entity_id
_entity_poly.type
_entity_poly.pdbx_seq_one_letter_code
_entity_poly.pdbx_strand_id
1 'polypeptide(L)'
;MEKELIKRIKTRFPELVDDIMKEIKNEKKPTYRVGQRFIGGISSREYILAQVDYFKVCLIALNDGNRYVEPVEVNKPYNITEKEFKKITSGDKFTLKQ
;
A
#
# COMPACT_ATOMS: atom_id res chain seq x y z
N MET A 1 -3.08 0.52 28.39
CA MET A 1 -3.99 1.68 28.55
C MET A 1 -5.11 1.68 27.50
N GLU A 2 -4.81 1.74 26.20
CA GLU A 2 -5.85 1.81 25.14
C GLU A 2 -6.87 0.65 25.14
N LYS A 3 -6.40 -0.60 25.32
CA LYS A 3 -7.28 -1.78 25.31
C LYS A 3 -8.32 -1.78 26.43
N GLU A 4 -8.03 -1.14 27.55
CA GLU A 4 -8.92 -1.09 28.71
C GLU A 4 -10.00 -0.02 28.56
N LEU A 5 -9.65 1.10 27.92
CA LEU A 5 -10.60 2.15 27.56
C LEU A 5 -11.63 1.63 26.53
N ILE A 6 -11.17 0.94 25.50
CA ILE A 6 -12.05 0.32 24.48
C ILE A 6 -13.00 -0.69 25.10
N LYS A 7 -12.52 -1.49 26.07
CA LYS A 7 -13.36 -2.46 26.79
C LYS A 7 -14.48 -1.75 27.57
N ARG A 8 -14.17 -0.66 28.28
CA ARG A 8 -15.16 0.14 29.03
C ARG A 8 -16.18 0.82 28.11
N ILE A 9 -15.75 1.34 26.97
CA ILE A 9 -16.63 1.97 25.98
C ILE A 9 -17.56 0.93 25.35
N LYS A 10 -17.05 -0.26 24.99
CA LYS A 10 -17.87 -1.34 24.42
C LYS A 10 -18.94 -1.84 25.38
N THR A 11 -18.64 -1.89 26.68
CA THR A 11 -19.64 -2.23 27.70
C THR A 11 -20.77 -1.19 27.81
N ARG A 12 -20.46 0.09 27.55
CA ARG A 12 -21.38 1.21 27.76
C ARG A 12 -22.14 1.63 26.51
N PHE A 13 -21.54 1.44 25.34
CA PHE A 13 -22.09 1.81 24.03
C PHE A 13 -21.67 0.77 22.95
N PRO A 14 -22.27 -0.43 22.95
CA PRO A 14 -21.88 -1.50 22.03
C PRO A 14 -22.11 -1.14 20.56
N GLU A 15 -23.26 -0.53 20.23
CA GLU A 15 -23.61 -0.14 18.85
C GLU A 15 -22.63 0.89 18.27
N LEU A 16 -22.26 1.90 19.08
CA LEU A 16 -21.28 2.91 18.68
C LEU A 16 -19.90 2.29 18.38
N VAL A 17 -19.47 1.31 19.17
CA VAL A 17 -18.20 0.62 18.93
C VAL A 17 -18.26 -0.22 17.66
N ASP A 18 -19.38 -0.89 17.39
CA ASP A 18 -19.55 -1.70 16.19
C ASP A 18 -19.60 -0.82 14.93
N ASP A 19 -20.26 0.34 14.99
CA ASP A 19 -20.27 1.33 13.89
C ASP A 19 -18.89 1.93 13.64
N ILE A 20 -18.17 2.35 14.69
CA ILE A 20 -16.79 2.84 14.56
C ILE A 20 -15.88 1.76 13.99
N MET A 21 -15.99 0.51 14.45
CA MET A 21 -15.21 -0.61 13.92
C MET A 21 -15.55 -0.92 12.46
N LYS A 22 -16.80 -0.71 12.06
CA LYS A 22 -17.27 -0.85 10.68
C LYS A 22 -16.74 0.29 9.80
N GLU A 23 -16.69 1.51 10.30
CA GLU A 23 -16.07 2.65 9.62
C GLU A 23 -14.55 2.48 9.48
N ILE A 24 -13.83 2.06 10.53
CA ILE A 24 -12.40 1.74 10.47
C ILE A 24 -12.12 0.60 9.47
N LYS A 25 -13.01 -0.39 9.38
CA LYS A 25 -12.91 -1.45 8.35
C LYS A 25 -13.16 -0.91 6.93
N ASN A 26 -13.96 0.15 6.80
CA ASN A 26 -14.33 0.76 5.53
C ASN A 26 -13.39 1.91 5.09
N GLU A 27 -12.42 2.31 5.92
CA GLU A 27 -11.32 3.13 5.43
C GLU A 27 -10.67 2.40 4.26
N LYS A 28 -10.85 2.97 3.06
CA LYS A 28 -10.24 2.47 1.84
C LYS A 28 -8.74 2.53 2.05
N LYS A 29 -8.15 1.39 2.41
CA LYS A 29 -6.70 1.25 2.49
C LYS A 29 -6.09 1.82 1.21
N PRO A 30 -5.02 2.62 1.30
CA PRO A 30 -4.37 3.15 0.12
C PRO A 30 -4.03 1.98 -0.81
N THR A 31 -4.56 2.05 -2.02
CA THR A 31 -4.33 1.05 -3.05
C THR A 31 -3.50 1.69 -4.15
N TYR A 32 -2.45 0.98 -4.53
CA TYR A 32 -1.55 1.36 -5.60
C TYR A 32 -1.98 0.66 -6.88
N ARG A 33 -1.73 1.28 -8.03
CA ARG A 33 -2.14 0.77 -9.33
C ARG A 33 -0.97 0.82 -10.30
N VAL A 34 -0.91 -0.17 -11.17
CA VAL A 34 0.01 -0.17 -12.31
C VAL A 34 -0.20 1.11 -13.12
N GLY A 35 0.89 1.68 -13.62
CA GLY A 35 0.93 2.97 -14.32
C GLY A 35 1.16 4.17 -13.41
N GLN A 36 0.99 4.05 -12.09
CA GLN A 36 1.34 5.13 -11.16
C GLN A 36 2.85 5.36 -11.14
N ARG A 37 3.23 6.65 -11.05
CA ARG A 37 4.62 7.10 -10.99
C ARG A 37 4.99 7.45 -9.56
N PHE A 38 6.23 7.17 -9.19
CA PHE A 38 6.75 7.38 -7.85
C PHE A 38 8.14 8.00 -7.89
N ILE A 39 8.44 8.81 -6.88
CA ILE A 39 9.80 9.28 -6.61
C ILE A 39 10.37 8.44 -5.46
N GLY A 40 11.50 7.78 -5.71
CA GLY A 40 12.22 7.02 -4.70
C GLY A 40 12.86 7.95 -3.67
N GLY A 41 12.62 7.73 -2.39
CA GLY A 41 13.08 8.63 -1.32
C GLY A 41 14.60 8.68 -1.18
N ILE A 42 15.31 7.57 -1.44
CA ILE A 42 16.77 7.51 -1.36
C ILE A 42 17.43 7.96 -2.66
N SER A 43 16.96 7.43 -3.79
CA SER A 43 17.58 7.69 -5.10
C SER A 43 17.17 9.02 -5.71
N SER A 44 16.07 9.63 -5.26
CA SER A 44 15.37 10.75 -5.91
C SER A 44 15.04 10.49 -7.39
N ARG A 45 15.12 9.23 -7.82
CA ARG A 45 14.81 8.81 -9.19
C ARG A 45 13.32 8.57 -9.34
N GLU A 46 12.89 8.67 -10.57
CA GLU A 46 11.52 8.39 -10.93
C GLU A 46 11.32 6.95 -11.39
N TYR A 47 10.25 6.34 -10.91
CA TYR A 47 9.86 4.98 -11.20
C TYR A 47 8.40 4.92 -11.62
N ILE A 48 8.05 3.92 -12.42
CA ILE A 48 6.67 3.55 -12.73
C ILE A 48 6.38 2.17 -12.16
N LEU A 49 5.22 2.00 -11.54
CA LEU A 49 4.75 0.69 -11.09
C LEU A 49 4.24 -0.06 -12.31
N ALA A 50 4.95 -1.10 -12.71
CA ALA A 50 4.69 -1.85 -13.93
C ALA A 50 4.26 -3.29 -13.63
N GLN A 51 3.34 -3.80 -14.44
CA GLN A 51 3.04 -5.23 -14.50
C GLN A 51 3.99 -5.87 -15.52
N VAL A 52 4.77 -6.85 -15.06
CA VAL A 52 5.76 -7.54 -15.90
C VAL A 52 5.37 -8.98 -16.22
N ASP A 53 4.36 -9.51 -15.52
CA ASP A 53 3.75 -10.81 -15.74
C ASP A 53 2.29 -10.81 -15.22
N TYR A 54 1.52 -11.86 -15.46
CA TYR A 54 0.10 -11.98 -15.11
C TYR A 54 -0.23 -11.57 -13.67
N PHE A 55 0.62 -11.96 -12.72
CA PHE A 55 0.47 -11.65 -11.29
C PHE A 55 1.72 -11.02 -10.68
N LYS A 56 2.67 -10.55 -11.50
CA LYS A 56 3.92 -9.96 -10.99
C LYS A 56 4.08 -8.51 -11.37
N VAL A 57 4.48 -7.71 -10.39
CA VAL A 57 4.67 -6.27 -10.53
C VAL A 57 6.01 -5.84 -9.93
N CYS A 58 6.61 -4.79 -10.49
CA CYS A 58 7.78 -4.14 -9.91
C CYS A 58 7.82 -2.65 -10.26
N LEU A 59 8.69 -1.91 -9.59
CA LEU A 59 9.04 -0.56 -10.00
C LEU A 59 10.11 -0.61 -11.08
N ILE A 60 9.86 0.09 -12.18
CA ILE A 60 10.81 0.27 -13.29
C ILE A 60 11.26 1.72 -13.30
N ALA A 61 12.56 1.95 -13.29
CA ALA A 61 13.13 3.29 -13.33
C ALA A 61 12.92 3.90 -14.72
N LEU A 62 12.41 5.14 -14.79
CA LEU A 62 12.10 5.77 -16.07
C LEU A 62 13.32 6.29 -16.83
N ASN A 63 14.47 6.43 -16.15
CA ASN A 63 15.70 6.94 -16.76
C ASN A 63 16.46 5.87 -17.55
N ASP A 64 16.40 4.60 -17.13
CA ASP A 64 17.22 3.52 -17.71
C ASP A 64 16.45 2.21 -17.96
N GLY A 65 15.17 2.13 -17.56
CA GLY A 65 14.34 0.93 -17.74
C GLY A 65 14.70 -0.22 -16.80
N ASN A 66 15.62 -0.02 -15.85
CA ASN A 66 16.00 -1.06 -14.91
C ASN A 66 14.94 -1.28 -13.84
N ARG A 67 14.81 -2.53 -13.42
CA ARG A 67 13.96 -2.90 -12.29
C ARG A 67 14.61 -2.44 -11.00
N TYR A 68 13.80 -1.90 -10.09
CA TYR A 68 14.26 -1.54 -8.76
C TYR A 68 14.53 -2.80 -7.90
N VAL A 69 13.63 -3.79 -8.00
CA VAL A 69 13.73 -5.11 -7.35
C VAL A 69 13.19 -6.20 -8.27
N GLU A 70 13.42 -7.46 -7.91
CA GLU A 70 12.78 -8.58 -8.58
C GLU A 70 11.24 -8.50 -8.50
N PRO A 71 10.52 -8.89 -9.56
CA PRO A 71 9.06 -8.81 -9.60
C PRO A 71 8.39 -9.56 -8.44
N VAL A 72 7.48 -8.86 -7.76
CA VAL A 72 6.73 -9.38 -6.63
C VAL A 72 5.39 -9.90 -7.10
N GLU A 73 5.02 -11.10 -6.64
CA GLU A 73 3.71 -11.68 -6.88
C GLU A 73 2.62 -10.99 -6.05
N VAL A 74 1.52 -10.61 -6.71
CA VAL A 74 0.38 -9.88 -6.16
C VAL A 74 -0.93 -10.51 -6.60
N ASN A 75 -1.95 -10.44 -5.75
CA ASN A 75 -3.25 -11.06 -6.06
C ASN A 75 -4.04 -10.29 -7.13
N LYS A 76 -3.97 -8.95 -7.10
CA LYS A 76 -4.71 -8.06 -8.00
C LYS A 76 -3.77 -6.95 -8.50
N PRO A 77 -3.16 -7.09 -9.69
CA PRO A 77 -2.21 -6.10 -10.22
C PRO A 77 -2.77 -4.67 -10.36
N TYR A 78 -4.08 -4.54 -10.57
CA TYR A 78 -4.78 -3.25 -10.64
C TYR A 78 -5.22 -2.71 -9.26
N ASN A 79 -4.93 -3.42 -8.18
CA ASN A 79 -5.32 -3.08 -6.81
C ASN A 79 -4.30 -3.60 -5.80
N ILE A 80 -3.09 -3.03 -5.85
CA ILE A 80 -1.96 -3.42 -5.03
C ILE A 80 -2.13 -2.84 -3.63
N THR A 81 -2.12 -3.70 -2.63
CA THR A 81 -2.23 -3.32 -1.23
C THR A 81 -0.95 -2.68 -0.71
N GLU A 82 -1.03 -1.91 0.38
CA GLU A 82 0.15 -1.35 1.05
C GLU A 82 1.19 -2.42 1.45
N LYS A 83 0.72 -3.61 1.89
CA LYS A 83 1.60 -4.73 2.24
C LYS A 83 2.36 -5.26 1.02
N GLU A 84 1.70 -5.36 -0.13
CA GLU A 84 2.35 -5.75 -1.38
C GLU A 84 3.30 -4.65 -1.87
N PHE A 85 2.88 -3.38 -1.81
CA PHE A 85 3.72 -2.25 -2.19
C PHE A 85 5.00 -2.17 -1.34
N LYS A 86 4.91 -2.42 -0.04
CA LYS A 86 6.09 -2.50 0.84
C LYS A 86 7.09 -3.59 0.42
N LYS A 87 6.61 -4.70 -0.16
CA LYS A 87 7.51 -5.72 -0.73
C LYS A 87 8.14 -5.23 -2.04
N ILE A 88 7.37 -4.56 -2.88
CA ILE A 88 7.84 -3.97 -4.15
C ILE A 88 8.90 -2.89 -3.92
N THR A 89 8.83 -2.17 -2.81
CA THR A 89 9.82 -1.16 -2.43
C THR A 89 10.93 -1.69 -1.53
N SER A 90 10.94 -2.98 -1.19
CA SER A 90 11.85 -3.55 -0.16
C SER A 90 11.84 -2.79 1.18
N GLY A 91 10.74 -2.11 1.50
CA GLY A 91 10.61 -1.29 2.69
C GLY A 91 11.05 0.18 2.54
N ASP A 92 11.63 0.55 1.39
CA ASP A 92 12.02 1.93 1.11
C ASP A 92 10.80 2.84 0.93
N LYS A 93 11.03 4.13 1.19
CA LYS A 93 10.01 5.18 1.05
C LYS A 93 9.89 5.60 -0.41
N PHE A 94 8.66 5.67 -0.90
CA PHE A 94 8.32 6.19 -2.21
C PHE A 94 7.15 7.17 -2.08
N THR A 95 7.24 8.27 -2.80
CA THR A 95 6.19 9.30 -2.84
C THR A 95 5.49 9.25 -4.19
N LEU A 96 4.17 9.24 -4.18
CA LEU A 96 3.37 9.28 -5.41
C LEU A 96 3.65 10.59 -6.16
N LYS A 97 3.95 10.50 -7.45
CA LYS A 97 4.07 11.66 -8.34
C LYS A 97 2.72 11.90 -9.02
N GLN A 98 2.21 13.11 -8.87
CA GLN A 98 0.97 13.57 -9.50
C GLN A 98 1.12 13.70 -11.01
#